data_AF-A0A2P4Q585-F1
#
_entry.id   AF-A0A2P4Q585-F1
#
_cell.length_a   1.000
_cell.length_b   1.000
_cell.length_c   1.000
_cell.angle_alpha   90.00
_cell.angle_beta   90.00
_cell.angle_gamma   90.00
#
_symmetry.space_group_name_H-M   'P 1'
#
loop_
_entity.id
_entity.type
_entity.pdbx_description
1 polymer ?
#
loop_
_entity_poly.entity_id
_entity_poly.type
_entity_poly.pdbx_seq_one_letter_code
_entity_poly.pdbx_strand_id
1 'polypeptide(L)'
;AAEKGHVESMHSLTYCYNNGEKIEKNLRMAFYWFKKAAEKGHEGSMYDLALCYHNGEGTEKDLKMAFYLYQKAAEKGHKESIYNLALHYYNGKGTEKDLEMAFLWFQKASEKGYEESMHSLALYYNNGEVTEKDLGMAFHWFQKAAEKGHEESMHSLALCYNNGEGTEKNLEKAFYWHKITPDNFKINNLCKECNQPYIDYKWCQQCNIKQFQQEFSKWTSKNKFIDKFIQEAQLNAKSNYEVLEWIPYNKLNNINYYDKGGFSEIYRAIWSDGPIDSWNFNEQQWNRWTEYEVILKNLNNSSSLNDKFLDEV
;
A
#
# COMPACT_ATOMS: atom_id res chain seq x y z
N ALA A 1 -17.79 12.65 -39.93
CA ALA A 1 -16.37 12.98 -39.71
C ALA A 1 -15.48 11.73 -39.76
N ALA A 2 -15.82 10.66 -39.04
CA ALA A 2 -15.11 9.37 -39.11
C ALA A 2 -15.04 8.78 -40.54
N GLU A 3 -16.17 8.75 -41.26
CA GLU A 3 -16.20 8.31 -42.67
C GLU A 3 -15.36 9.19 -43.61
N LYS A 4 -15.16 10.45 -43.25
CA LYS A 4 -14.32 11.40 -44.00
C LYS A 4 -12.83 11.29 -43.63
N GLY A 5 -12.44 10.30 -42.83
CA GLY A 5 -11.04 10.00 -42.57
C GLY A 5 -10.43 10.65 -41.34
N HIS A 6 -11.19 11.41 -40.53
CA HIS A 6 -10.66 12.11 -39.36
C HIS A 6 -10.42 11.13 -38.20
N VAL A 7 -9.15 10.98 -37.79
CA VAL A 7 -8.66 9.93 -36.90
C VAL A 7 -9.28 10.02 -35.49
N GLU A 8 -9.27 11.20 -34.87
CA GLU A 8 -9.90 11.44 -33.55
C GLU A 8 -11.41 11.12 -33.56
N SER A 9 -12.07 11.37 -34.71
CA SER A 9 -13.49 11.07 -34.86
C SER A 9 -13.75 9.59 -35.06
N MET A 10 -12.79 8.84 -35.62
CA MET A 10 -12.88 7.37 -35.66
C MET A 10 -12.75 6.81 -34.24
N HIS A 11 -11.75 7.25 -33.47
CA HIS A 11 -11.55 6.80 -32.09
C HIS A 11 -12.74 7.13 -31.18
N SER A 12 -13.27 8.35 -31.26
CA SER A 12 -14.46 8.77 -30.51
C SER A 12 -15.70 7.93 -30.87
N LEU A 13 -15.92 7.67 -32.17
CA LEU A 13 -17.03 6.83 -32.63
C LEU A 13 -16.88 5.38 -32.14
N THR A 14 -15.65 4.89 -32.06
CA THR A 14 -15.39 3.55 -31.56
C THR A 14 -15.76 3.38 -30.09
N TYR A 15 -15.46 4.38 -29.26
CA TYR A 15 -15.83 4.35 -27.84
C TYR A 15 -17.36 4.26 -27.66
N CYS A 16 -18.13 4.96 -28.50
CA CYS A 16 -19.59 4.84 -28.53
C CYS A 16 -20.06 3.42 -28.88
N TYR A 17 -19.47 2.77 -29.88
CA TYR A 17 -19.81 1.38 -30.24
C TYR A 17 -19.36 0.35 -29.19
N ASN A 18 -18.30 0.61 -28.44
CA ASN A 18 -17.80 -0.31 -27.41
C ASN A 18 -18.67 -0.27 -26.14
N ASN A 19 -19.06 0.95 -25.72
CA ASN A 19 -19.78 1.17 -24.46
C ASN A 19 -21.31 1.17 -24.62
N GLY A 20 -21.82 1.28 -25.85
CA GLY A 20 -23.26 1.40 -26.10
C GLY A 20 -23.82 2.77 -25.70
N GLU A 21 -22.96 3.77 -25.49
CA GLU A 21 -23.40 5.12 -25.16
C GLU A 21 -23.92 5.81 -26.41
N LYS A 22 -25.24 6.10 -26.43
CA LYS A 22 -25.98 6.78 -27.52
C LYS A 22 -26.18 5.97 -28.82
N ILE A 23 -25.52 4.81 -28.98
CA ILE A 23 -25.67 3.87 -30.11
C ILE A 23 -25.67 2.45 -29.55
N GLU A 24 -26.34 1.49 -30.21
CA GLU A 24 -26.27 0.07 -29.83
C GLU A 24 -24.82 -0.45 -29.84
N LYS A 25 -24.44 -1.16 -28.77
CA LYS A 25 -23.12 -1.76 -28.63
C LYS A 25 -22.85 -2.73 -29.79
N ASN A 26 -21.75 -2.51 -30.52
CA ASN A 26 -21.37 -3.32 -31.65
C ASN A 26 -19.85 -3.49 -31.74
N LEU A 27 -19.35 -4.56 -31.13
CA LEU A 27 -17.92 -4.85 -31.03
C LEU A 27 -17.25 -5.07 -32.40
N ARG A 28 -17.98 -5.60 -33.40
CA ARG A 28 -17.46 -5.76 -34.76
C ARG A 28 -17.25 -4.43 -35.47
N MET A 29 -18.19 -3.50 -35.30
CA MET A 29 -18.05 -2.13 -35.80
C MET A 29 -16.96 -1.37 -35.06
N ALA A 30 -16.84 -1.59 -33.74
CA ALA A 30 -15.77 -0.99 -32.96
C ALA A 30 -14.39 -1.45 -33.47
N PHE A 31 -14.21 -2.76 -33.62
CA PHE A 31 -13.01 -3.36 -34.21
C PHE A 31 -12.68 -2.78 -35.59
N TYR A 32 -13.68 -2.64 -36.47
CA TYR A 32 -13.50 -2.06 -37.81
C TYR A 32 -12.93 -0.64 -37.76
N TRP A 33 -13.45 0.21 -36.88
CA TRP A 33 -12.99 1.59 -36.76
C TRP A 33 -11.65 1.71 -36.05
N PHE A 34 -11.38 0.89 -35.03
CA PHE A 34 -10.03 0.79 -34.45
C PHE A 34 -9.00 0.40 -35.51
N LYS A 35 -9.31 -0.60 -36.34
CA LYS A 35 -8.43 -1.02 -37.43
C LYS A 35 -8.12 0.12 -38.40
N LYS A 36 -9.14 0.84 -38.87
CA LYS A 36 -8.94 1.99 -39.78
C LYS A 36 -8.11 3.11 -39.17
N ALA A 37 -8.31 3.43 -37.89
CA ALA A 37 -7.55 4.46 -37.20
C ALA A 37 -6.10 4.02 -36.93
N ALA A 38 -5.89 2.75 -36.55
CA ALA A 38 -4.57 2.16 -36.35
C ALA A 38 -3.76 2.10 -37.66
N GLU A 39 -4.39 1.76 -38.79
CA GLU A 39 -3.77 1.80 -40.13
C GLU A 39 -3.27 3.21 -40.50
N LYS A 40 -3.93 4.25 -39.99
CA LYS A 40 -3.51 5.65 -40.14
C LYS A 40 -2.47 6.11 -39.13
N GLY A 41 -1.99 5.21 -38.27
CA GLY A 41 -0.94 5.51 -37.33
C GLY A 41 -1.41 5.98 -35.95
N HIS A 42 -2.71 5.95 -35.64
CA HIS A 42 -3.22 6.39 -34.34
C HIS A 42 -2.80 5.42 -33.22
N GLU A 43 -2.02 5.90 -32.26
CA GLU A 43 -1.43 5.06 -31.22
C GLU A 43 -2.45 4.47 -30.23
N GLY A 44 -3.45 5.26 -29.80
CA GLY A 44 -4.53 4.76 -28.94
C GLY A 44 -5.37 3.69 -29.64
N SER A 45 -5.63 3.84 -30.94
CA SER A 45 -6.36 2.81 -31.70
C SER A 45 -5.50 1.57 -32.00
N MET A 46 -4.17 1.69 -32.08
CA MET A 46 -3.30 0.51 -32.12
C MET A 46 -3.41 -0.27 -30.81
N TYR A 47 -3.42 0.41 -29.66
CA TYR A 47 -3.64 -0.20 -28.36
C TYR A 47 -5.02 -0.89 -28.26
N ASP A 48 -6.08 -0.18 -28.61
CA ASP A 48 -7.44 -0.73 -28.54
C ASP A 48 -7.62 -1.91 -29.50
N LEU A 49 -7.04 -1.84 -30.69
CA LEU A 49 -7.04 -2.96 -31.63
C LEU A 49 -6.26 -4.17 -31.08
N ALA A 50 -5.15 -3.92 -30.37
CA ALA A 50 -4.40 -4.97 -29.70
C ALA A 50 -5.24 -5.64 -28.61
N LEU A 51 -6.01 -4.88 -27.82
CA LEU A 51 -6.97 -5.42 -26.85
C LEU A 51 -8.04 -6.28 -27.52
N CYS A 52 -8.60 -5.83 -28.65
CA CYS A 52 -9.57 -6.63 -29.40
C CYS A 52 -9.00 -8.00 -29.81
N TYR A 53 -7.78 -8.03 -30.34
CA TYR A 53 -7.10 -9.28 -30.68
C TYR A 53 -6.70 -10.10 -29.45
N HIS A 54 -6.33 -9.46 -28.33
CA HIS A 54 -5.98 -10.15 -27.09
C HIS A 54 -7.19 -10.90 -26.49
N ASN A 55 -8.34 -10.24 -26.46
CA ASN A 55 -9.58 -10.74 -25.85
C ASN A 55 -10.46 -11.53 -26.83
N GLY A 56 -10.28 -11.36 -28.14
CA GLY A 56 -11.21 -11.88 -29.15
C GLY A 56 -12.51 -11.08 -29.22
N GLU A 57 -12.44 -9.77 -28.97
CA GLU A 57 -13.59 -8.87 -29.00
C GLU A 57 -13.79 -8.29 -30.40
N GLY A 58 -14.93 -8.58 -31.03
CA GLY A 58 -15.24 -8.13 -32.39
C GLY A 58 -14.44 -8.84 -33.50
N THR A 59 -13.48 -9.71 -33.14
CA THR A 59 -12.63 -10.51 -34.02
C THR A 59 -12.25 -11.83 -33.34
N GLU A 60 -11.62 -12.76 -34.06
CA GLU A 60 -10.97 -13.92 -33.44
C GLU A 60 -9.74 -13.49 -32.62
N LYS A 61 -9.50 -14.21 -31.52
CA LYS A 61 -8.35 -13.98 -30.64
C LYS A 61 -7.04 -14.31 -31.36
N ASP A 62 -6.11 -13.36 -31.39
CA ASP A 62 -4.78 -13.50 -31.98
C ASP A 62 -3.73 -12.78 -31.13
N LEU A 63 -3.05 -13.54 -30.27
CA LEU A 63 -2.04 -12.97 -29.36
C LEU A 63 -0.80 -12.45 -30.10
N LYS A 64 -0.46 -12.99 -31.28
CA LYS A 64 0.69 -12.52 -32.07
C LYS A 64 0.38 -11.16 -32.68
N MET A 65 -0.83 -10.99 -33.20
CA MET A 65 -1.28 -9.70 -33.71
C MET A 65 -1.42 -8.65 -32.59
N ALA A 66 -1.93 -9.05 -31.42
CA ALA A 66 -1.98 -8.18 -30.25
C ALA A 66 -0.58 -7.71 -29.84
N PHE A 67 0.39 -8.64 -29.73
CA PHE A 67 1.79 -8.31 -29.43
C PHE A 67 2.37 -7.31 -30.43
N TYR A 68 2.20 -7.56 -31.73
CA TYR A 68 2.68 -6.67 -32.79
C TYR A 68 2.11 -5.25 -32.69
N LEU A 69 0.82 -5.13 -32.38
CA LEU A 69 0.16 -3.84 -32.25
C LEU A 69 0.55 -3.10 -30.96
N TYR A 70 0.69 -3.81 -29.83
CA TYR A 70 1.25 -3.24 -28.61
C TYR A 70 2.67 -2.73 -28.85
N GLN A 71 3.51 -3.49 -29.55
CA GLN A 71 4.86 -3.08 -29.91
C GLN A 71 4.86 -1.78 -30.71
N LYS A 72 4.08 -1.70 -31.78
CA LYS A 72 3.96 -0.48 -32.59
C LYS A 72 3.47 0.73 -31.80
N ALA A 73 2.48 0.54 -30.93
CA ALA A 73 1.96 1.62 -30.10
C ALA A 73 2.99 2.06 -29.02
N ALA A 74 3.71 1.10 -28.43
CA ALA A 74 4.75 1.35 -27.44
C ALA A 74 5.96 2.10 -28.03
N GLU A 75 6.36 1.78 -29.26
CA GLU A 75 7.40 2.49 -30.02
C GLU A 75 7.03 3.97 -30.27
N LYS A 76 5.73 4.25 -30.44
CA LYS A 76 5.21 5.62 -30.52
C LYS A 76 5.06 6.32 -29.17
N GLY A 77 5.21 5.57 -28.08
CA GLY A 77 5.23 6.10 -26.73
C GLY A 77 3.92 5.97 -25.96
N HIS A 78 2.91 5.26 -26.51
CA HIS A 78 1.65 4.98 -25.83
C HIS A 78 1.89 4.22 -24.53
N LYS A 79 1.46 4.79 -23.40
CA LYS A 79 1.92 4.39 -22.06
C LYS A 79 1.45 2.98 -21.68
N GLU A 80 0.17 2.70 -21.87
CA GLU A 80 -0.48 1.43 -21.56
C GLU A 80 0.05 0.31 -22.47
N SER A 81 0.45 0.64 -23.70
CA SER A 81 1.06 -0.33 -24.62
C SER A 81 2.46 -0.72 -24.21
N ILE A 82 3.24 0.20 -23.65
CA ILE A 82 4.58 -0.10 -23.10
C ILE A 82 4.46 -1.15 -21.99
N TYR A 83 3.51 -0.97 -21.07
CA TYR A 83 3.25 -1.92 -20.00
C TYR A 83 2.74 -3.28 -20.52
N ASN A 84 1.75 -3.27 -21.42
CA ASN A 84 1.22 -4.51 -21.98
C ASN A 84 2.26 -5.29 -22.79
N LEU A 85 3.17 -4.58 -23.49
CA LEU A 85 4.29 -5.20 -24.17
C LEU A 85 5.24 -5.90 -23.18
N ALA A 86 5.56 -5.26 -22.05
CA ALA A 86 6.34 -5.86 -20.97
C ALA A 86 5.67 -7.13 -20.42
N LEU A 87 4.35 -7.10 -20.18
CA LEU A 87 3.58 -8.26 -19.74
C LEU A 87 3.57 -9.40 -20.76
N HIS A 88 3.54 -9.09 -22.06
CA HIS A 88 3.59 -10.10 -23.11
C HIS A 88 4.95 -10.81 -23.14
N TYR A 89 6.06 -10.08 -22.98
CA TYR A 89 7.39 -10.67 -22.82
C TYR A 89 7.50 -11.48 -21.53
N TYR A 90 7.00 -10.97 -20.41
CA TYR A 90 7.02 -11.64 -19.10
C TYR A 90 6.31 -13.00 -19.14
N ASN A 91 5.16 -13.06 -19.81
CA ASN A 91 4.32 -14.25 -19.87
C ASN A 91 4.56 -15.13 -21.12
N GLY A 92 5.36 -14.68 -22.10
CA GLY A 92 5.47 -15.35 -23.41
C GLY A 92 4.14 -15.40 -24.19
N LYS A 93 3.33 -14.33 -24.11
CA LYS A 93 2.03 -14.25 -24.81
C LYS A 93 2.20 -13.61 -26.18
N GLY A 94 1.96 -14.36 -27.25
CA GLY A 94 2.10 -13.85 -28.62
C GLY A 94 3.56 -13.66 -29.09
N THR A 95 4.52 -13.94 -28.21
CA THR A 95 5.97 -13.95 -28.43
C THR A 95 6.59 -15.01 -27.50
N GLU A 96 7.88 -15.29 -27.65
CA GLU A 96 8.63 -16.09 -26.67
C GLU A 96 8.77 -15.33 -25.35
N LYS A 97 8.81 -16.08 -24.23
CA LYS A 97 9.03 -15.49 -22.91
C LYS A 97 10.45 -14.95 -22.82
N ASP A 98 10.58 -13.69 -22.44
CA ASP A 98 11.85 -13.00 -22.32
C ASP A 98 11.80 -12.04 -21.12
N LEU A 99 12.45 -12.43 -20.02
CA LEU A 99 12.41 -11.67 -18.78
C LEU A 99 13.29 -10.41 -18.84
N GLU A 100 14.36 -10.42 -19.65
CA GLU A 100 15.24 -9.25 -19.83
C GLU A 100 14.52 -8.16 -20.59
N MET A 101 13.84 -8.52 -21.69
CA MET A 101 13.02 -7.58 -22.44
C MET A 101 11.84 -7.07 -21.62
N ALA A 102 11.18 -7.93 -20.85
CA ALA A 102 10.13 -7.50 -19.93
C ALA A 102 10.64 -6.48 -18.92
N PHE A 103 11.78 -6.74 -18.27
CA PHE A 103 12.43 -5.83 -17.33
C PHE A 103 12.71 -4.45 -17.97
N LEU A 104 13.33 -4.42 -19.15
CA LEU A 104 13.64 -3.18 -19.88
C LEU A 104 12.39 -2.37 -20.20
N TRP A 105 11.31 -3.03 -20.63
CA TRP A 105 10.06 -2.34 -20.95
C TRP A 105 9.30 -1.87 -19.69
N PHE A 106 9.31 -2.63 -18.59
CA PHE A 106 8.81 -2.16 -17.29
C PHE A 106 9.60 -0.96 -16.78
N GLN A 107 10.93 -0.97 -16.93
CA GLN A 107 11.76 0.18 -16.59
C GLN A 107 11.34 1.42 -17.38
N LYS A 108 11.21 1.30 -18.71
CA LYS A 108 10.79 2.40 -19.58
C LYS A 108 9.40 2.95 -19.23
N ALA A 109 8.44 2.10 -18.88
CA ALA A 109 7.12 2.55 -18.42
C ALA A 109 7.16 3.21 -17.03
N SER A 110 7.98 2.68 -16.12
CA SER A 110 8.18 3.23 -14.78
C SER A 110 8.79 4.64 -14.82
N GLU A 111 9.77 4.86 -15.69
CA GLU A 111 10.38 6.18 -15.94
C GLU A 111 9.37 7.19 -16.51
N LYS A 112 8.34 6.71 -17.21
CA LYS A 112 7.22 7.53 -17.70
C LYS A 112 6.11 7.76 -16.68
N GLY A 113 6.24 7.23 -15.47
CA GLY A 113 5.30 7.48 -14.39
C GLY A 113 4.17 6.46 -14.27
N TYR A 114 4.23 5.30 -14.95
CA TYR A 114 3.16 4.29 -14.91
C TYR A 114 3.30 3.37 -13.69
N GLU A 115 2.33 3.41 -12.80
CA GLU A 115 2.38 2.85 -11.46
C GLU A 115 2.43 1.32 -11.41
N GLU A 116 1.71 0.61 -12.28
CA GLU A 116 1.75 -0.87 -12.34
C GLU A 116 3.10 -1.37 -12.85
N SER A 117 3.77 -0.59 -13.71
CA SER A 117 5.14 -0.88 -14.12
C SER A 117 6.14 -0.62 -13.01
N MET A 118 5.96 0.44 -12.21
CA MET A 118 6.82 0.70 -11.05
C MET A 118 6.72 -0.46 -10.04
N HIS A 119 5.50 -0.95 -9.78
CA HIS A 119 5.31 -2.13 -8.94
C HIS A 119 6.00 -3.37 -9.51
N SER A 120 5.80 -3.65 -10.79
CA SER A 120 6.42 -4.80 -11.47
C SER A 120 7.94 -4.73 -11.41
N LEU A 121 8.52 -3.54 -11.64
CA LEU A 121 9.95 -3.30 -11.57
C LEU A 121 10.50 -3.47 -10.15
N ALA A 122 9.75 -3.03 -9.13
CA ALA A 122 10.11 -3.26 -7.73
C ALA A 122 10.17 -4.77 -7.40
N LEU A 123 9.24 -5.57 -7.92
CA LEU A 123 9.26 -7.03 -7.74
C LEU A 123 10.50 -7.68 -8.37
N TYR A 124 10.93 -7.22 -9.56
CA TYR A 124 12.16 -7.71 -10.17
C TYR A 124 13.38 -7.48 -9.28
N TYR A 125 13.55 -6.27 -8.75
CA TYR A 125 14.64 -5.96 -7.82
C TYR A 125 14.53 -6.72 -6.50
N ASN A 126 13.30 -6.95 -6.01
CA ASN A 126 13.07 -7.68 -4.77
C ASN A 126 13.41 -9.17 -4.88
N ASN A 127 13.08 -9.79 -6.01
CA ASN A 127 13.27 -11.23 -6.24
C ASN A 127 14.67 -11.53 -6.78
N GLY A 128 15.30 -10.60 -7.51
CA GLY A 128 16.60 -10.82 -8.16
C GLY A 128 16.54 -11.79 -9.34
N GLU A 129 15.43 -11.80 -10.10
CA GLU A 129 15.19 -12.77 -11.19
C GLU A 129 15.98 -12.48 -12.48
N VAL A 130 16.27 -11.20 -12.74
CA VAL A 130 16.96 -10.74 -13.97
C VAL A 130 18.20 -9.91 -13.62
N THR A 131 18.10 -9.08 -12.59
CA THR A 131 19.23 -8.37 -11.98
C THR A 131 19.60 -9.03 -10.66
N GLU A 132 20.74 -8.66 -10.10
CA GLU A 132 20.99 -8.96 -8.69
C GLU A 132 19.88 -8.36 -7.82
N LYS A 133 19.57 -9.06 -6.72
CA LYS A 133 18.58 -8.61 -5.75
C LYS A 133 19.03 -7.28 -5.13
N ASP A 134 18.18 -6.27 -5.24
CA ASP A 134 18.42 -4.93 -4.70
C ASP A 134 17.17 -4.44 -3.94
N LEU A 135 17.18 -4.66 -2.62
CA LEU A 135 16.06 -4.26 -1.78
C LEU A 135 15.88 -2.73 -1.71
N GLY A 136 16.96 -1.96 -1.88
CA GLY A 136 16.88 -0.50 -1.87
C GLY A 136 16.16 0.03 -3.11
N MET A 137 16.48 -0.53 -4.28
CA MET A 137 15.76 -0.22 -5.52
C MET A 137 14.32 -0.73 -5.51
N ALA A 138 14.07 -1.91 -4.93
CA ALA A 138 12.72 -2.40 -4.73
C ALA A 138 11.90 -1.43 -3.87
N PHE A 139 12.43 -1.03 -2.71
CA PHE A 139 11.80 -0.06 -1.81
C PHE A 139 11.50 1.26 -2.53
N HIS A 140 12.46 1.82 -3.25
CA HIS A 140 12.30 3.06 -4.01
C HIS A 140 11.15 3.00 -5.02
N TRP A 141 11.05 1.92 -5.78
CA TRP A 141 9.97 1.78 -6.78
C TRP A 141 8.62 1.44 -6.16
N PHE A 142 8.56 0.62 -5.10
CA PHE A 142 7.34 0.44 -4.32
C PHE A 142 6.85 1.77 -3.76
N GLN A 143 7.75 2.59 -3.20
CA GLN A 143 7.41 3.90 -2.66
C GLN A 143 6.79 4.80 -3.73
N LYS A 144 7.44 4.95 -4.89
CA LYS A 144 6.91 5.77 -5.99
C LYS A 144 5.54 5.31 -6.47
N ALA A 145 5.32 3.99 -6.58
CA ALA A 145 4.04 3.43 -6.97
C ALA A 145 2.95 3.67 -5.90
N ALA A 146 3.29 3.47 -4.63
CA ALA A 146 2.38 3.68 -3.51
C ALA A 146 1.95 5.15 -3.37
N GLU A 147 2.87 6.09 -3.53
CA GLU A 147 2.60 7.54 -3.55
C GLU A 147 1.66 7.95 -4.69
N LYS A 148 1.54 7.13 -5.74
CA LYS A 148 0.62 7.30 -6.87
C LYS A 148 -0.72 6.59 -6.70
N GLY A 149 -0.95 5.89 -5.59
CA GLY A 149 -2.20 5.18 -5.35
C GLY A 149 -2.15 3.68 -5.63
N HIS A 150 -1.00 3.10 -6.02
CA HIS A 150 -0.92 1.67 -6.33
C HIS A 150 -1.04 0.81 -5.07
N GLU A 151 -2.18 0.12 -4.94
CA GLU A 151 -2.63 -0.52 -3.72
C GLU A 151 -1.71 -1.68 -3.29
N GLU A 152 -1.28 -2.54 -4.21
CA GLU A 152 -0.31 -3.60 -3.90
C GLU A 152 1.05 -3.05 -3.48
N SER A 153 1.44 -1.88 -4.01
CA SER A 153 2.70 -1.24 -3.61
C SER A 153 2.60 -0.58 -2.24
N MET A 154 1.44 -0.06 -1.84
CA MET A 154 1.22 0.42 -0.47
C MET A 154 1.40 -0.73 0.53
N HIS A 155 0.86 -1.90 0.22
CA HIS A 155 1.05 -3.10 1.02
C HIS A 155 2.54 -3.51 1.08
N SER A 156 3.23 -3.61 -0.06
CA SER A 156 4.65 -3.93 -0.09
C SER A 156 5.49 -2.92 0.70
N LEU A 157 5.17 -1.63 0.60
CA LEU A 157 5.85 -0.58 1.34
C LEU A 157 5.63 -0.69 2.86
N ALA A 158 4.42 -1.05 3.30
CA ALA A 158 4.13 -1.34 4.70
C ALA A 158 4.99 -2.52 5.21
N LEU A 159 5.16 -3.56 4.39
CA LEU A 159 6.03 -4.70 4.72
C LEU A 159 7.51 -4.30 4.78
N CYS A 160 8.00 -3.52 3.81
CA CYS A 160 9.37 -3.01 3.79
C CYS A 160 9.70 -2.25 5.07
N TYR A 161 8.83 -1.32 5.48
CA TYR A 161 8.99 -0.59 6.73
C TYR A 161 8.88 -1.48 7.97
N ASN A 162 8.00 -2.48 7.97
CA ASN A 162 7.88 -3.39 9.11
C ASN A 162 9.13 -4.26 9.31
N ASN A 163 9.72 -4.73 8.21
CA ASN A 163 10.84 -5.67 8.25
C ASN A 163 12.20 -4.98 8.19
N GLY A 164 12.25 -3.70 7.80
CA GLY A 164 13.51 -3.02 7.48
C GLY A 164 14.13 -3.53 6.18
N GLU A 165 13.31 -3.88 5.19
CA GLU A 165 13.77 -4.37 3.89
C GLU A 165 13.95 -3.18 2.93
N GLY A 166 15.19 -2.93 2.51
CA GLY A 166 15.52 -1.81 1.61
C GLY A 166 15.46 -0.42 2.25
N THR A 167 15.05 -0.35 3.52
CA THR A 167 14.96 0.86 4.34
C THR A 167 15.22 0.49 5.80
N GLU A 168 15.41 1.47 6.68
CA GLU A 168 15.34 1.25 8.12
C GLU A 168 13.93 0.81 8.54
N LYS A 169 13.87 -0.10 9.53
CA LYS A 169 12.61 -0.53 10.13
C LYS A 169 11.90 0.68 10.76
N ASN A 170 10.64 0.91 10.39
CA ASN A 170 9.82 2.00 10.91
C ASN A 170 8.35 1.55 11.04
N LEU A 171 7.93 1.22 12.25
CA LEU A 171 6.61 0.64 12.49
C LEU A 171 5.48 1.67 12.33
N GLU A 172 5.73 2.95 12.64
CA GLU A 172 4.76 4.03 12.43
C GLU A 172 4.42 4.20 10.96
N LYS A 173 5.44 4.24 10.09
CA LYS A 173 5.24 4.29 8.64
C LYS A 173 4.60 3.00 8.13
N ALA A 174 5.00 1.84 8.64
CA ALA A 174 4.37 0.57 8.29
C ALA A 174 2.86 0.59 8.59
N PHE A 175 2.49 1.09 9.77
CA PHE A 175 1.10 1.24 10.18
C PHE A 175 0.34 2.26 9.33
N TYR A 176 0.94 3.43 9.07
CA TYR A 176 0.36 4.44 8.20
C TYR A 176 -0.01 3.87 6.82
N TRP A 177 0.94 3.21 6.15
CA TRP A 177 0.72 2.60 4.84
C TRP A 177 -0.27 1.44 4.91
N HIS A 178 -0.20 0.61 5.95
CA HIS A 178 -1.17 -0.46 6.16
C HIS A 178 -2.60 0.07 6.28
N LYS A 179 -2.81 1.15 7.07
CA LYS A 179 -4.12 1.74 7.32
C LYS A 179 -4.79 2.25 6.05
N ILE A 180 -4.03 2.88 5.16
CA ILE A 180 -4.55 3.41 3.90
C ILE A 180 -4.61 2.38 2.77
N THR A 181 -4.01 1.19 2.97
CA THR A 181 -4.13 0.08 2.01
C THR A 181 -5.56 -0.48 2.05
N PRO A 182 -6.21 -0.74 0.91
CA PRO A 182 -7.53 -1.34 0.86
C PRO A 182 -7.56 -2.78 1.40
N ASP A 183 -8.68 -3.18 2.01
CA ASP A 183 -8.78 -4.43 2.76
C ASP A 183 -8.61 -5.71 1.91
N ASN A 184 -8.86 -5.65 0.61
CA ASN A 184 -8.62 -6.76 -0.32
C ASN A 184 -7.12 -7.06 -0.53
N PHE A 185 -6.22 -6.11 -0.28
CA PHE A 185 -4.77 -6.30 -0.35
C PHE A 185 -4.13 -6.55 1.01
N LYS A 186 -4.82 -6.21 2.11
CA LYS A 186 -4.42 -6.65 3.44
C LYS A 186 -4.61 -8.17 3.47
N ILE A 187 -3.53 -8.92 3.66
CA ILE A 187 -3.65 -10.35 3.96
C ILE A 187 -4.55 -10.47 5.19
N ASN A 188 -5.66 -11.21 5.05
CA ASN A 188 -6.51 -11.66 6.16
C ASN A 188 -5.68 -12.55 7.08
N ASN A 189 -4.85 -11.91 7.89
CA ASN A 189 -4.04 -12.56 8.88
C ASN A 189 -5.00 -12.94 10.01
N LEU A 190 -5.31 -14.23 10.10
CA LEU A 190 -6.04 -14.78 11.23
C LEU A 190 -5.09 -14.77 12.44
N CYS A 191 -5.62 -14.35 13.58
CA CYS A 191 -4.95 -14.52 14.85
C CYS A 191 -4.71 -16.01 15.08
N LYS A 192 -3.46 -16.40 15.36
CA LYS A 192 -3.06 -17.80 15.53
C LYS A 192 -3.81 -18.50 16.68
N GLU A 193 -4.29 -17.75 17.66
CA GLU A 193 -4.96 -18.30 18.84
C GLU A 193 -6.47 -18.49 18.68
N CYS A 194 -7.17 -17.45 18.21
CA CYS A 194 -8.63 -17.47 18.12
C CYS A 194 -9.15 -17.70 16.70
N ASN A 195 -8.25 -17.76 15.72
CA ASN A 195 -8.52 -17.92 14.30
C ASN A 195 -9.50 -16.86 13.74
N GLN A 196 -9.63 -15.72 14.42
CA GLN A 196 -10.39 -14.56 13.95
C GLN A 196 -9.47 -13.62 13.17
N PRO A 197 -9.98 -12.91 12.15
CA PRO A 197 -9.18 -11.91 11.44
C PRO A 197 -8.68 -10.83 12.41
N TYR A 198 -7.44 -10.38 12.21
CA TYR A 198 -6.97 -9.16 12.85
C TYR A 198 -7.83 -7.98 12.40
N ILE A 199 -8.15 -7.09 13.35
CA ILE A 199 -8.89 -5.84 13.06
C ILE A 199 -7.94 -4.80 12.45
N ASP A 200 -6.66 -4.87 12.82
CA ASP A 200 -5.57 -4.01 12.34
C ASP A 200 -4.23 -4.76 12.42
N TYR A 201 -3.16 -4.23 11.82
CA TYR A 201 -1.84 -4.87 11.67
C TYR A 201 -1.39 -5.67 12.91
N LYS A 202 -1.48 -7.01 12.84
CA LYS A 202 -1.10 -7.95 13.93
C LYS A 202 -1.80 -7.72 15.28
N TRP A 203 -2.94 -7.04 15.31
CA TRP A 203 -3.70 -6.73 16.51
C TRP A 203 -4.98 -7.56 16.62
N CYS A 204 -5.01 -8.54 17.53
CA CYS A 204 -6.22 -9.29 17.83
C CYS A 204 -6.86 -8.74 19.10
N GLN A 205 -7.88 -7.89 18.94
CA GLN A 205 -8.57 -7.25 20.06
C GLN A 205 -9.06 -8.27 21.09
N GLN A 206 -9.72 -9.37 20.67
CA GLN A 206 -10.25 -10.36 21.61
C GLN A 206 -9.17 -11.08 22.43
N CYS A 207 -8.06 -11.45 21.80
CA CYS A 207 -6.97 -12.12 22.51
C CYS A 207 -6.24 -11.14 23.42
N ASN A 208 -5.95 -9.93 22.93
CA ASN A 208 -5.27 -8.91 23.70
C ASN A 208 -6.10 -8.47 24.91
N ILE A 209 -7.43 -8.32 24.79
CA ILE A 209 -8.33 -8.03 25.92
C ILE A 209 -8.15 -9.05 27.05
N LYS A 210 -8.09 -10.35 26.73
CA LYS A 210 -7.89 -11.40 27.74
C LYS A 210 -6.56 -11.24 28.45
N GLN A 211 -5.50 -10.92 27.70
CA GLN A 211 -4.17 -10.68 28.27
C GLN A 211 -4.14 -9.41 29.13
N PHE A 212 -4.72 -8.31 28.65
CA PHE A 212 -4.86 -7.08 29.42
C PHE A 212 -5.58 -7.33 30.76
N GLN A 213 -6.67 -8.09 30.76
CA GLN A 213 -7.40 -8.43 31.97
C GLN A 213 -6.57 -9.29 32.95
N GLN A 214 -5.78 -10.23 32.45
CA GLN A 214 -4.94 -11.11 33.28
C GLN A 214 -3.75 -10.36 33.89
N GLU A 215 -3.15 -9.45 33.12
CA GLU A 215 -1.91 -8.76 33.51
C GLU A 215 -2.12 -7.34 34.03
N PHE A 216 -3.38 -6.90 34.19
CA PHE A 216 -3.72 -5.51 34.53
C PHE A 216 -2.96 -4.97 35.75
N SER A 217 -2.66 -5.83 36.73
CA SER A 217 -1.91 -5.47 37.93
C SER A 217 -0.52 -4.87 37.63
N LYS A 218 0.07 -5.18 36.47
CA LYS A 218 1.37 -4.66 36.01
C LYS A 218 1.33 -3.18 35.61
N TRP A 219 0.15 -2.62 35.33
CA TRP A 219 -0.01 -1.22 34.84
C TRP A 219 -0.74 -0.33 35.84
N THR A 220 -0.73 -0.69 37.11
CA THR A 220 -1.42 0.09 38.15
C THR A 220 -0.59 1.30 38.57
N SER A 221 -1.24 2.46 38.57
CA SER A 221 -0.73 3.73 39.07
C SER A 221 -0.91 3.89 40.58
N LYS A 222 -1.66 2.97 41.22
CA LYS A 222 -2.22 3.08 42.58
C LYS A 222 -3.31 4.15 42.72
N ASN A 223 -3.71 4.80 41.62
CA ASN A 223 -4.84 5.70 41.57
C ASN A 223 -6.01 5.00 40.87
N LYS A 224 -7.06 4.71 41.63
CA LYS A 224 -8.25 3.97 41.14
C LYS A 224 -8.88 4.59 39.89
N PHE A 225 -8.84 5.92 39.75
CA PHE A 225 -9.42 6.60 38.58
C PHE A 225 -8.56 6.41 37.34
N ILE A 226 -7.25 6.65 37.45
CA ILE A 226 -6.29 6.44 36.35
C ILE A 226 -6.29 4.98 35.91
N ASP A 227 -6.28 4.06 36.87
CA ASP A 227 -6.30 2.62 36.60
C ASP A 227 -7.57 2.25 35.84
N LYS A 228 -8.75 2.76 36.24
CA LYS A 228 -10.00 2.52 35.53
C LYS A 228 -9.96 3.06 34.09
N PHE A 229 -9.42 4.26 33.89
CA PHE A 229 -9.29 4.87 32.56
C PHE A 229 -8.37 4.06 31.64
N ILE A 230 -7.19 3.66 32.15
CA ILE A 230 -6.27 2.77 31.42
C ILE A 230 -6.96 1.46 31.05
N GLN A 231 -7.68 0.84 31.99
CA GLN A 231 -8.40 -0.40 31.75
C GLN A 231 -9.45 -0.25 30.65
N GLU A 232 -10.26 0.82 30.69
CA GLU A 232 -11.26 1.11 29.66
C GLU A 232 -10.62 1.33 28.29
N ALA A 233 -9.51 2.07 28.21
CA ALA A 233 -8.78 2.26 26.95
C ALA A 233 -8.23 0.94 26.38
N GLN A 234 -7.56 0.13 27.23
CA GLN A 234 -7.01 -1.17 26.83
C GLN A 234 -8.09 -2.14 26.31
N LEU A 235 -9.28 -2.14 26.91
CA LEU A 235 -10.40 -2.99 26.49
C LEU A 235 -11.01 -2.55 25.15
N ASN A 236 -10.91 -1.27 24.82
CA ASN A 236 -11.50 -0.68 23.61
C ASN A 236 -10.49 -0.51 22.45
N ALA A 237 -9.20 -0.67 22.70
CA ALA A 237 -8.14 -0.47 21.72
C ALA A 237 -8.30 -1.37 20.47
N LYS A 238 -8.32 -0.73 19.30
CA LYS A 238 -8.43 -1.38 17.99
C LYS A 238 -7.08 -1.63 17.33
N SER A 239 -6.04 -1.00 17.84
CA SER A 239 -4.64 -1.22 17.46
C SER A 239 -3.74 -1.05 18.69
N ASN A 240 -2.48 -1.45 18.56
CA ASN A 240 -1.45 -1.20 19.57
C ASN A 240 -1.20 0.30 19.82
N TYR A 241 -1.46 1.16 18.83
CA TYR A 241 -1.32 2.62 18.96
C TYR A 241 -2.38 3.28 19.85
N GLU A 242 -3.47 2.59 20.15
CA GLU A 242 -4.55 3.09 21.01
C GLU A 242 -4.43 2.60 22.46
N VAL A 243 -3.40 1.80 22.76
CA VAL A 243 -3.21 1.22 24.10
C VAL A 243 -2.62 2.26 25.04
N LEU A 244 -3.28 2.46 26.17
CA LEU A 244 -2.74 3.24 27.27
C LEU A 244 -2.09 2.32 28.32
N GLU A 245 -1.02 2.80 28.93
CA GLU A 245 -0.41 2.16 30.09
C GLU A 245 0.20 3.18 31.05
N TRP A 246 0.28 2.80 32.33
CA TRP A 246 0.96 3.59 33.33
C TRP A 246 2.47 3.38 33.21
N ILE A 247 3.21 4.48 33.02
CA ILE A 247 4.66 4.47 32.85
C ILE A 247 5.31 5.05 34.12
N PRO A 248 5.99 4.24 34.94
CA PRO A 248 6.77 4.75 36.05
C PRO A 248 7.87 5.71 35.58
N TYR A 249 8.06 6.81 36.31
CA TYR A 249 9.04 7.85 35.92
C TYR A 249 10.47 7.31 35.74
N ASN A 250 10.86 6.29 36.50
CA ASN A 250 12.18 5.64 36.38
C ASN A 250 12.37 4.80 35.09
N LYS A 251 11.34 4.70 34.23
CA LYS A 251 11.43 4.11 32.89
C LYS A 251 11.70 5.15 31.80
N LEU A 252 11.77 6.44 32.17
CA LEU A 252 12.04 7.54 31.27
C LEU A 252 13.48 8.03 31.47
N ASN A 253 14.25 7.99 30.40
CA ASN A 253 15.64 8.44 30.34
C ASN A 253 15.75 9.71 29.50
N ASN A 254 16.86 10.45 29.63
CA ASN A 254 17.18 11.61 28.79
C ASN A 254 16.03 12.64 28.68
N ILE A 255 15.39 12.94 29.80
CA ILE A 255 14.28 13.90 29.85
C ILE A 255 14.84 15.30 29.62
N ASN A 256 14.52 15.89 28.46
CA ASN A 256 15.03 17.18 28.03
C ASN A 256 13.88 18.08 27.62
N TYR A 257 13.97 19.37 27.95
CA TYR A 257 13.04 20.38 27.46
C TYR A 257 13.04 20.39 25.92
N TYR A 258 11.85 20.40 25.33
CA TYR A 258 11.68 20.43 23.89
C TYR A 258 11.12 21.77 23.41
N ASP A 259 9.95 22.17 23.93
CA ASP A 259 9.26 23.38 23.48
C ASP A 259 8.24 23.88 24.52
N LYS A 260 7.73 25.10 24.34
CA LYS A 260 6.61 25.65 25.10
C LYS A 260 5.29 25.27 24.42
N GLY A 261 4.52 24.38 25.06
CA GLY A 261 3.17 24.04 24.63
C GLY A 261 2.14 25.11 25.02
N GLY A 262 0.92 24.96 24.50
CA GLY A 262 -0.17 25.91 24.74
C GLY A 262 -0.52 26.08 26.23
N PHE A 263 -0.46 25.00 27.01
CA PHE A 263 -0.83 25.00 28.45
C PHE A 263 0.26 24.46 29.38
N SER A 264 1.34 23.89 28.84
CA SER A 264 2.44 23.33 29.62
C SER A 264 3.75 23.30 28.83
N GLU A 265 4.85 23.12 29.54
CA GLU A 265 6.14 22.81 28.92
C GLU A 265 6.10 21.39 28.35
N ILE A 266 6.68 21.25 27.15
CA ILE A 266 6.79 20.00 26.43
C ILE A 266 8.23 19.50 26.57
N TYR A 267 8.39 18.24 26.91
CA TYR A 267 9.66 17.57 27.07
C TYR A 267 9.74 16.38 26.11
N ARG A 268 10.96 15.98 25.78
CA ARG A 268 11.28 14.69 25.14
C ARG A 268 11.93 13.78 26.14
N ALA A 269 11.67 12.48 26.04
CA ALA A 269 12.35 11.47 26.82
C ALA A 269 12.46 10.17 26.02
N ILE A 270 13.37 9.29 26.43
CA ILE A 270 13.47 7.93 25.91
C ILE A 270 12.79 7.00 26.90
N TRP A 271 11.75 6.30 26.46
CA TRP A 271 11.09 5.26 27.24
C TRP A 271 11.84 3.94 27.05
N SER A 272 12.47 3.46 28.13
CA SER A 272 13.37 2.29 28.10
C SER A 272 12.67 1.01 27.64
N ASP A 273 11.46 0.79 28.15
CA ASP A 273 10.67 -0.40 27.83
C ASP A 273 9.90 -0.21 26.52
N GLY A 274 9.61 1.07 26.18
CA GLY A 274 8.79 1.55 25.07
C GLY A 274 7.39 0.93 24.98
N PRO A 275 6.60 1.33 23.98
CA PRO A 275 5.19 0.95 23.86
C PRO A 275 5.02 -0.53 23.52
N ILE A 276 3.84 -1.06 23.87
CA ILE A 276 3.40 -2.40 23.50
C ILE A 276 3.23 -2.49 21.98
N ASP A 277 3.80 -3.54 21.39
CA ASP A 277 3.66 -3.87 19.98
C ASP A 277 2.57 -4.93 19.76
N SER A 278 2.80 -6.12 20.31
CA SER A 278 2.00 -7.31 20.04
C SER A 278 2.22 -8.35 21.14
N TRP A 279 1.26 -9.23 21.36
CA TRP A 279 1.43 -10.34 22.30
C TRP A 279 2.14 -11.52 21.61
N ASN A 280 3.24 -11.98 22.20
CA ASN A 280 3.95 -13.17 21.76
C ASN A 280 3.41 -14.41 22.50
N PHE A 281 2.62 -15.23 21.81
CA PHE A 281 2.03 -16.43 22.39
C PHE A 281 3.04 -17.54 22.72
N ASN A 282 4.15 -17.60 21.99
CA ASN A 282 5.19 -18.60 22.24
C ASN A 282 5.99 -18.27 23.51
N GLU A 283 6.34 -17.00 23.68
CA GLU A 283 7.14 -16.51 24.81
C GLU A 283 6.28 -16.09 26.01
N GLN A 284 4.95 -16.01 25.83
CA GLN A 284 3.98 -15.54 26.82
C GLN A 284 4.34 -14.16 27.40
N GLN A 285 4.69 -13.22 26.51
CA GLN A 285 5.04 -11.85 26.88
C GLN A 285 4.62 -10.84 25.82
N TRP A 286 4.51 -9.57 26.23
CA TRP A 286 4.34 -8.45 25.31
C TRP A 286 5.65 -8.13 24.60
N ASN A 287 5.65 -8.21 23.28
CA ASN A 287 6.68 -7.57 22.46
C ASN A 287 6.53 -6.05 22.62
N ARG A 288 7.66 -5.36 22.75
CA ARG A 288 7.70 -3.90 22.90
C ARG A 288 8.71 -3.29 21.95
N TRP A 289 8.52 -2.01 21.65
CA TRP A 289 9.53 -1.24 20.95
C TRP A 289 10.55 -0.74 21.95
N THR A 290 11.84 -0.96 21.71
CA THR A 290 12.90 -0.54 22.63
C THR A 290 13.37 0.88 22.32
N GLU A 291 13.80 1.62 23.35
CA GLU A 291 14.40 2.96 23.20
C GLU A 291 13.52 3.97 22.44
N TYR A 292 12.21 3.92 22.70
CA TYR A 292 11.24 4.75 21.99
C TYR A 292 11.23 6.19 22.51
N GLU A 293 11.33 7.17 21.61
CA GLU A 293 11.22 8.59 21.98
C GLU A 293 9.75 8.95 22.24
N VAL A 294 9.50 9.58 23.38
CA VAL A 294 8.16 10.03 23.78
C VAL A 294 8.15 11.53 24.06
N ILE A 295 7.00 12.14 23.76
CA ILE A 295 6.69 13.52 24.11
C ILE A 295 5.96 13.53 25.44
N LEU A 296 6.49 14.26 26.41
CA LEU A 296 5.90 14.42 27.73
C LEU A 296 5.31 15.84 27.85
N LYS A 297 4.11 15.93 28.40
CA LYS A 297 3.50 17.20 28.82
C LYS A 297 3.42 17.22 30.33
N ASN A 298 4.03 18.22 30.98
CA ASN A 298 3.99 18.32 32.43
C ASN A 298 2.62 18.87 32.90
N LEU A 299 2.04 18.25 33.93
CA LEU A 299 0.83 18.72 34.59
C LEU A 299 1.21 19.47 35.87
N ASN A 300 1.20 20.81 35.81
CA ASN A 300 1.63 21.67 36.90
C ASN A 300 0.75 21.60 38.18
N ASN A 301 -0.43 20.97 38.12
CA ASN A 301 -1.32 20.76 39.28
C ASN A 301 -2.01 19.38 39.20
N SER A 302 -1.54 18.41 39.99
CA SER A 302 -2.17 17.07 40.08
C SER A 302 -3.57 17.08 40.71
N SER A 303 -3.95 18.17 41.37
CA SER A 303 -5.29 18.39 41.95
C SER A 303 -6.37 18.76 40.91
N SER A 304 -6.00 18.96 39.64
CA SER A 304 -6.92 19.35 38.56
C SER A 304 -7.17 18.28 37.50
N LEU A 305 -6.88 17.01 37.77
CA LEU A 305 -7.34 15.88 36.95
C LEU A 305 -8.88 15.80 37.05
N ASN A 306 -9.56 16.61 36.26
CA ASN A 306 -11.00 16.59 36.04
C ASN A 306 -11.29 16.07 34.62
N ASP A 307 -12.56 15.80 34.33
CA ASP A 307 -12.98 15.18 33.06
C ASP A 307 -12.47 15.90 31.81
N LYS A 308 -12.17 17.21 31.88
CA LYS A 308 -11.62 17.99 30.76
C LYS A 308 -10.22 17.56 30.32
N PHE A 309 -9.42 16.95 31.19
CA PHE A 309 -8.11 16.43 30.81
C PHE A 309 -8.23 15.24 29.84
N LEU A 310 -9.31 14.46 29.94
CA LEU A 310 -9.53 13.29 29.10
C LEU A 310 -9.99 13.66 27.68
N ASP A 311 -10.52 14.86 27.47
CA ASP A 311 -10.86 15.36 26.13
C ASP A 311 -9.60 15.72 25.30
N GLU A 312 -8.43 15.79 25.93
CA GLU A 312 -7.14 16.12 25.28
C GLU A 312 -6.24 14.90 24.99
N VAL A 313 -6.58 13.71 25.50
CA VAL A 313 -5.80 12.46 25.38
C VAL A 313 -6.49 11.50 24.41
#